data_AF-A0A2G5UX29-F1
#
_entry.id   AF-A0A2G5UX29-F1
#
_cell.length_a   1.000
_cell.length_b   1.000
_cell.length_c   1.000
_cell.angle_alpha   90.00
_cell.angle_beta   90.00
_cell.angle_gamma   90.00
#
_symmetry.space_group_name_H-M   'P 1'
#
loop_
_entity.id
_entity.type
_entity.pdbx_description
1 polymer ?
#
loop_
_entity_poly.entity_id
_entity_poly.type
_entity_poly.pdbx_seq_one_letter_code
_entity_poly.pdbx_strand_id
1 'polypeptide(L)'
;MDKLPEKAELSIDSDLPLDYSHPKALKFPVTRYKDARWLKMEHLLSIRNVDLIKLESTNFDCGDVNQFLHYWSDCDKDMIEQINITLKEGTEIDEQEMIKDLIVISEKDSGSLVFMKARNMENRKLVVGELEFRENGVTFSASDPSEEDCLYEYSILELLHQKRDFEENIRKMEKEFRGLRDSEKKKLQLEMEELERKLKVLNRDYVV
;
A
#
# COMPACT_ATOMS: atom_id res chain seq x y z
N MET A 1 -3.41 0.95 31.46
CA MET A 1 -3.79 -0.01 30.41
C MET A 1 -2.67 -1.01 30.31
N ASP A 2 -2.96 -2.29 30.54
CA ASP A 2 -1.98 -3.36 30.33
C ASP A 2 -1.57 -3.35 28.86
N LYS A 3 -0.32 -2.94 28.61
CA LYS A 3 0.27 -3.07 27.29
C LYS A 3 0.55 -4.55 27.07
N LEU A 4 0.15 -5.07 25.92
CA LEU A 4 0.61 -6.41 25.50
C LEU A 4 2.15 -6.41 25.51
N PRO A 5 2.78 -7.52 25.91
CA PRO A 5 4.23 -7.66 25.77
C PRO A 5 4.63 -7.37 24.31
N GLU A 6 5.75 -6.65 24.12
CA GLU A 6 6.30 -6.31 22.78
C GLU A 6 6.57 -7.54 21.89
N LYS A 7 6.52 -8.75 22.44
CA LYS A 7 6.78 -10.01 21.74
C LYS A 7 5.64 -11.01 21.87
N ALA A 8 4.42 -10.54 22.15
CA ALA A 8 3.27 -11.42 22.26
C ALA A 8 2.85 -11.94 20.88
N GLU A 9 2.74 -13.25 20.76
CA GLU A 9 2.26 -13.92 19.54
C GLU A 9 0.95 -14.66 19.81
N LEU A 10 -0.02 -14.47 18.91
CA LEU A 10 -1.22 -15.27 18.83
C LEU A 10 -1.12 -16.19 17.61
N SER A 11 -1.21 -17.50 17.83
CA SER A 11 -1.26 -18.49 16.75
C SER A 11 -2.49 -19.37 16.92
N ILE A 12 -3.33 -19.46 15.88
CA ILE A 12 -4.55 -20.25 15.84
C ILE A 12 -4.47 -21.24 14.68
N ASP A 13 -4.30 -22.52 15.03
CA ASP A 13 -4.26 -23.69 14.14
C ASP A 13 -5.60 -24.46 14.23
N SER A 14 -6.71 -23.74 14.25
CA SER A 14 -8.05 -24.33 14.39
C SER A 14 -9.04 -23.63 13.48
N ASP A 15 -9.97 -24.41 12.95
CA ASP A 15 -11.05 -23.92 12.09
C ASP A 15 -12.09 -23.21 12.96
N LEU A 16 -12.07 -21.87 12.92
CA LEU A 16 -13.09 -21.07 13.60
C LEU A 16 -14.38 -21.02 12.77
N PRO A 17 -15.56 -20.93 13.41
CA PRO A 17 -16.83 -20.80 12.69
C PRO A 17 -16.80 -19.60 11.74
N LEU A 18 -17.33 -19.74 10.52
CA LEU A 18 -17.32 -18.67 9.51
C LEU A 18 -18.15 -17.44 9.91
N ASP A 19 -19.10 -17.61 10.84
CA ASP A 19 -19.91 -16.54 11.43
C ASP A 19 -19.27 -15.93 12.69
N TYR A 20 -18.12 -16.44 13.13
CA TYR A 20 -17.33 -15.83 14.20
C TYR A 20 -16.85 -14.44 13.79
N SER A 21 -16.82 -13.52 14.76
CA SER A 21 -16.25 -12.20 14.57
C SER A 21 -15.72 -11.69 15.91
N HIS A 22 -14.54 -11.08 15.88
CA HIS A 22 -13.97 -10.49 17.07
C HIS A 22 -13.22 -9.19 16.71
N PRO A 23 -13.57 -8.04 17.33
CA PRO A 23 -12.98 -6.74 16.98
C PRO A 23 -11.50 -6.58 17.36
N LYS A 24 -10.92 -7.59 18.01
CA LYS A 24 -9.50 -7.63 18.36
C LYS A 24 -8.74 -8.81 17.73
N ALA A 25 -9.29 -9.40 16.66
CA ALA A 25 -8.74 -10.59 15.99
C ALA A 25 -7.27 -10.43 15.56
N LEU A 26 -6.85 -9.21 15.23
CA LEU A 26 -5.55 -8.87 14.66
C LEU A 26 -4.82 -7.80 15.49
N LYS A 27 -4.95 -7.83 16.83
CA LYS A 27 -4.32 -6.83 17.73
C LYS A 27 -3.04 -7.29 18.41
N PHE A 28 -2.63 -8.55 18.23
CA PHE A 28 -1.36 -9.02 18.75
C PHE A 28 -0.23 -8.53 17.82
N PRO A 29 0.94 -8.16 18.38
CA PRO A 29 2.10 -7.77 17.57
C PRO A 29 2.41 -8.78 16.47
N VAL A 30 2.31 -10.07 16.80
CA VAL A 30 2.38 -11.16 15.83
C VAL A 30 1.09 -11.99 15.88
N THR A 31 0.43 -12.14 14.73
CA THR A 31 -0.78 -12.95 14.60
C THR A 31 -0.67 -13.96 13.46
N ARG A 32 -1.01 -15.22 13.72
CA ARG A 32 -1.03 -16.29 12.72
C ARG A 32 -2.36 -17.04 12.76
N TYR A 33 -2.99 -17.12 11.60
CA TYR A 33 -4.16 -17.95 11.39
C TYR A 33 -3.88 -18.93 10.26
N LYS A 34 -3.98 -20.23 10.58
CA LYS A 34 -3.99 -21.25 9.54
C LYS A 34 -5.30 -21.21 8.76
N ASP A 35 -6.42 -21.09 9.46
CA ASP A 35 -7.73 -20.80 8.86
C ASP A 35 -8.21 -19.40 9.27
N ALA A 36 -8.16 -18.50 8.31
CA ALA A 36 -8.57 -17.11 8.39
C ALA A 36 -9.84 -16.83 7.55
N ARG A 37 -10.56 -17.85 7.06
CA ARG A 37 -11.75 -17.69 6.21
C ARG A 37 -12.91 -16.96 6.88
N TRP A 38 -12.95 -16.95 8.21
CA TRP A 38 -13.92 -16.19 8.99
C TRP A 38 -13.59 -14.69 9.06
N LEU A 39 -12.35 -14.28 8.75
CA LEU A 39 -11.98 -12.88 8.71
C LEU A 39 -12.69 -12.18 7.54
N LYS A 40 -13.13 -10.97 7.84
CA LYS A 40 -13.77 -10.05 6.90
C LYS A 40 -12.88 -8.83 6.69
N MET A 41 -13.11 -8.11 5.59
CA MET A 41 -12.37 -6.89 5.25
C MET A 41 -12.28 -5.90 6.42
N GLU A 42 -13.37 -5.70 7.16
CA GLU A 42 -13.40 -4.82 8.36
C GLU A 42 -12.32 -5.14 9.41
N HIS A 43 -11.88 -6.40 9.52
CA HIS A 43 -10.81 -6.79 10.43
C HIS A 43 -9.45 -6.27 9.91
N LEU A 44 -9.18 -6.40 8.62
CA LEU A 44 -7.96 -5.87 7.99
C LEU A 44 -7.89 -4.34 8.11
N LEU A 45 -9.00 -3.64 7.84
CA LEU A 45 -9.05 -2.18 7.94
C LEU A 45 -8.89 -1.67 9.39
N SER A 46 -9.12 -2.54 10.39
CA SER A 46 -8.97 -2.21 11.81
C SER A 46 -7.55 -2.36 12.36
N ILE A 47 -6.62 -2.94 11.59
CA ILE A 47 -5.23 -3.20 11.99
C ILE A 47 -4.53 -1.86 12.33
N ARG A 48 -3.88 -1.77 13.49
CA ARG A 48 -3.11 -0.60 13.93
C ARG A 48 -1.90 -1.01 14.75
N ASN A 49 -0.73 -0.51 14.38
CA ASN A 49 0.56 -0.76 15.04
C ASN A 49 0.80 -2.26 15.32
N VAL A 50 0.79 -3.06 14.26
CA VAL A 50 1.06 -4.50 14.32
C VAL A 50 2.34 -4.80 13.56
N ASP A 51 3.12 -5.77 14.02
CA ASP A 51 4.39 -6.12 13.39
C ASP A 51 4.12 -7.10 12.24
N LEU A 52 3.48 -8.23 12.53
CA LEU A 52 3.35 -9.32 11.56
C LEU A 52 2.00 -10.03 11.62
N ILE A 53 1.34 -10.16 10.47
CA ILE A 53 0.15 -10.99 10.30
C ILE A 53 0.40 -12.05 9.23
N LYS A 54 0.05 -13.30 9.51
CA LYS A 54 0.04 -14.39 8.51
C LYS A 54 -1.33 -15.06 8.43
N LEU A 55 -1.92 -15.04 7.25
CA LEU A 55 -3.22 -15.63 6.93
C LEU A 55 -3.03 -16.70 5.84
N GLU A 56 -3.08 -17.98 6.21
CA GLU A 56 -2.77 -19.08 5.28
C GLU A 56 -3.97 -19.55 4.45
N SER A 57 -5.17 -19.58 5.02
CA SER A 57 -6.40 -19.89 4.26
C SER A 57 -7.38 -18.74 4.42
N THR A 58 -7.73 -18.04 3.34
CA THR A 58 -8.63 -16.89 3.40
C THR A 58 -9.77 -16.99 2.40
N ASN A 59 -10.70 -16.04 2.49
CA ASN A 59 -11.74 -15.82 1.47
C ASN A 59 -11.45 -14.57 0.63
N PHE A 60 -10.25 -13.97 0.77
CA PHE A 60 -9.88 -12.74 0.08
C PHE A 60 -9.46 -13.00 -1.35
N ASP A 61 -9.86 -12.12 -2.26
CA ASP A 61 -9.42 -12.11 -3.67
C ASP A 61 -8.52 -10.91 -3.99
N CYS A 62 -8.16 -10.74 -5.27
CA CYS A 62 -7.33 -9.63 -5.73
C CYS A 62 -7.96 -8.25 -5.45
N GLY A 63 -9.29 -8.13 -5.53
CA GLY A 63 -10.03 -6.90 -5.26
C GLY A 63 -10.02 -6.55 -3.77
N ASP A 64 -10.10 -7.56 -2.90
CA ASP A 64 -9.92 -7.39 -1.46
C ASP A 64 -8.52 -6.86 -1.12
N VAL A 65 -7.47 -7.40 -1.76
CA VAL A 65 -6.10 -6.88 -1.60
C VAL A 65 -6.01 -5.43 -2.06
N ASN A 66 -6.57 -5.09 -3.23
CA ASN A 66 -6.61 -3.70 -3.72
C ASN A 66 -7.29 -2.76 -2.72
N GLN A 67 -8.44 -3.17 -2.16
CA GLN A 67 -9.17 -2.40 -1.16
C GLN A 67 -8.32 -2.18 0.10
N PHE A 68 -7.61 -3.21 0.57
CA PHE A 68 -6.69 -3.09 1.71
C PHE A 68 -5.56 -2.10 1.41
N LEU A 69 -4.92 -2.17 0.24
CA LEU A 69 -3.81 -1.31 -0.14
C LEU A 69 -4.23 0.16 -0.26
N HIS A 70 -5.39 0.44 -0.84
CA HIS A 70 -5.95 1.79 -0.86
C HIS A 70 -6.17 2.33 0.54
N TYR A 71 -6.77 1.53 1.42
CA TYR A 71 -6.99 1.94 2.80
C TYR A 71 -5.68 2.16 3.55
N TRP A 72 -4.70 1.28 3.37
CA TRP A 72 -3.36 1.47 3.93
C TRP A 72 -2.74 2.78 3.45
N SER A 73 -2.85 3.11 2.16
CA SER A 73 -2.26 4.34 1.60
C SER A 73 -2.93 5.60 2.14
N ASP A 74 -4.24 5.56 2.40
CA ASP A 74 -5.02 6.71 2.90
C ASP A 74 -5.03 6.85 4.44
N CYS A 75 -4.67 5.79 5.16
CA CYS A 75 -4.66 5.78 6.62
C CYS A 75 -3.58 6.74 7.18
N ASP A 76 -3.99 7.56 8.14
CA ASP A 76 -3.15 8.57 8.81
C ASP A 76 -2.19 7.97 9.87
N LYS A 77 -2.27 6.66 10.12
CA LYS A 77 -1.56 5.95 11.18
C LYS A 77 -0.88 4.69 10.65
N ASP A 78 0.20 4.29 11.31
CA ASP A 78 0.86 3.02 11.05
C ASP A 78 -0.11 1.86 11.31
N MET A 79 -0.31 1.04 10.26
CA MET A 79 -1.18 -0.12 10.32
C MET A 79 -0.38 -1.36 10.70
N ILE A 80 0.53 -1.76 9.83
CA ILE A 80 1.21 -3.06 9.85
C ILE A 80 2.62 -2.90 9.29
N GLU A 81 3.61 -3.60 9.85
CA GLU A 81 4.95 -3.70 9.24
C GLU A 81 4.97 -4.77 8.15
N GLN A 82 4.36 -5.94 8.39
CA GLN A 82 4.23 -7.00 7.38
C GLN A 82 2.91 -7.79 7.47
N ILE A 83 2.27 -8.06 6.34
CA ILE A 83 1.14 -8.99 6.23
C ILE A 83 1.33 -9.96 5.06
N ASN A 84 1.10 -11.25 5.34
CA ASN A 84 1.07 -12.30 4.33
C ASN A 84 -0.38 -12.79 4.20
N ILE A 85 -0.91 -12.74 2.97
CA ILE A 85 -2.27 -13.17 2.65
C ILE A 85 -2.17 -14.20 1.54
N THR A 86 -2.49 -15.45 1.85
CA THR A 86 -2.84 -16.43 0.82
C THR A 86 -4.27 -16.19 0.39
N LEU A 87 -4.49 -16.02 -0.90
CA LEU A 87 -5.82 -15.74 -1.45
C LEU A 87 -6.73 -16.96 -1.34
N LYS A 88 -8.02 -16.71 -1.56
CA LYS A 88 -9.04 -17.74 -1.67
C LYS A 88 -8.62 -18.80 -2.69
N GLU A 89 -8.80 -20.07 -2.33
CA GLU A 89 -8.52 -21.20 -3.19
C GLU A 89 -9.20 -21.06 -4.56
N GLY A 90 -8.45 -21.27 -5.64
CA GLY A 90 -8.91 -21.13 -7.01
C GLY A 90 -8.92 -19.70 -7.56
N THR A 91 -8.46 -18.71 -6.79
CA THR A 91 -8.25 -17.34 -7.31
C THR A 91 -7.05 -17.32 -8.26
N GLU A 92 -7.27 -16.80 -9.47
CA GLU A 92 -6.19 -16.49 -10.41
C GLU A 92 -5.54 -15.17 -9.99
N ILE A 93 -4.20 -15.15 -9.91
CA ILE A 93 -3.47 -13.94 -9.53
C ILE A 93 -3.56 -12.94 -10.69
N ASP A 94 -4.20 -11.80 -10.40
CA ASP A 94 -4.25 -10.64 -11.29
C ASP A 94 -3.54 -9.47 -10.59
N GLU A 95 -2.25 -9.33 -10.87
CA GLU A 95 -1.42 -8.27 -10.33
C GLU A 95 -1.97 -6.88 -10.67
N GLN A 96 -2.55 -6.70 -11.87
CA GLN A 96 -3.06 -5.42 -12.34
C GLN A 96 -4.33 -5.01 -11.58
N GLU A 97 -5.21 -5.96 -11.27
CA GLU A 97 -6.38 -5.67 -10.44
C GLU A 97 -5.96 -5.30 -9.00
N MET A 98 -4.91 -5.93 -8.44
CA MET A 98 -4.43 -5.60 -7.09
C MET A 98 -3.87 -4.18 -6.99
N ILE A 99 -3.15 -3.70 -8.01
CA ILE A 99 -2.49 -2.37 -8.00
C ILE A 99 -3.32 -1.27 -8.67
N LYS A 100 -4.53 -1.59 -9.12
CA LYS A 100 -5.40 -0.68 -9.85
C LYS A 100 -5.59 0.64 -9.11
N ASP A 101 -5.53 1.73 -9.86
CA ASP A 101 -5.67 3.11 -9.38
C ASP A 101 -4.64 3.57 -8.33
N LEU A 102 -3.61 2.77 -8.03
CA LEU A 102 -2.45 3.17 -7.20
C LEU A 102 -1.36 3.84 -8.06
N ILE A 103 -0.47 4.58 -7.42
CA ILE A 103 0.82 4.97 -8.00
C ILE A 103 1.82 3.93 -7.51
N VAL A 104 2.38 3.16 -8.43
CA VAL A 104 3.38 2.15 -8.12
C VAL A 104 4.59 2.32 -9.02
N ILE A 105 5.71 1.76 -8.59
CA ILE A 105 6.88 1.50 -9.43
C ILE A 105 7.28 0.04 -9.29
N SER A 106 7.80 -0.56 -10.35
CA SER A 106 8.36 -1.91 -10.32
C SER A 106 9.77 -1.90 -10.87
N GLU A 107 10.65 -2.78 -10.41
CA GLU A 107 11.95 -2.92 -11.08
C GLU A 107 11.76 -3.61 -12.43
N LYS A 108 12.61 -3.26 -13.40
CA LYS A 108 12.53 -3.83 -14.76
C LYS A 108 12.69 -5.34 -14.83
N ASP A 109 13.41 -5.91 -13.87
CA ASP A 109 13.83 -7.32 -13.87
C ASP A 109 13.18 -8.16 -12.76
N SER A 110 12.49 -7.53 -11.80
CA SER A 110 11.74 -8.20 -10.72
C SER A 110 10.24 -7.94 -10.90
N GLY A 111 9.66 -8.54 -11.94
CA GLY A 111 8.23 -8.41 -12.26
C GLY A 111 7.25 -8.89 -11.17
N SER A 112 7.75 -9.35 -10.02
CA SER A 112 6.98 -9.83 -8.87
C SER A 112 6.97 -8.85 -7.70
N LEU A 113 7.66 -7.71 -7.81
CA LEU A 113 7.80 -6.74 -6.73
C LEU A 113 7.38 -5.34 -7.18
N VAL A 114 6.50 -4.71 -6.40
CA VAL A 114 6.06 -3.33 -6.62
C VAL A 114 6.19 -2.50 -5.36
N PHE A 115 6.58 -1.25 -5.54
CA PHE A 115 6.67 -0.26 -4.48
C PHE A 115 5.59 0.79 -4.65
N MET A 116 5.06 1.27 -3.53
CA MET A 116 4.05 2.32 -3.47
C MET A 116 4.29 3.23 -2.27
N LYS A 117 3.65 4.40 -2.27
CA LYS A 117 3.77 5.37 -1.20
C LYS A 117 2.41 5.62 -0.54
N ALA A 118 2.42 5.82 0.77
CA ALA A 118 1.26 6.33 1.49
C ALA A 118 0.89 7.75 1.02
N ARG A 119 -0.40 7.99 0.76
CA ARG A 119 -0.94 9.31 0.42
C ARG A 119 -1.04 10.20 1.65
N ASN A 120 -1.43 9.64 2.79
CA ASN A 120 -1.53 10.36 4.05
C ASN A 120 -0.34 10.04 4.96
N MET A 121 0.48 11.05 5.27
CA MET A 121 1.72 10.89 6.05
C MET A 121 1.72 11.72 7.35
N GLU A 122 0.57 12.22 7.80
CA GLU A 122 0.52 13.18 8.92
C GLU A 122 1.00 12.60 10.27
N ASN A 123 0.61 11.37 10.60
CA ASN A 123 0.85 10.77 11.92
C ASN A 123 1.40 9.33 11.83
N ARG A 124 2.14 9.00 10.76
CA ARG A 124 2.69 7.67 10.51
C ARG A 124 4.15 7.74 10.09
N LYS A 125 4.90 6.66 10.34
CA LYS A 125 6.30 6.53 9.94
C LYS A 125 6.50 5.61 8.75
N LEU A 126 5.71 4.55 8.66
CA LEU A 126 5.81 3.52 7.64
C LEU A 126 5.14 4.05 6.36
N VAL A 127 5.87 4.75 5.50
CA VAL A 127 5.31 5.49 4.35
C VAL A 127 5.61 4.86 3.00
N VAL A 128 6.54 3.91 2.94
CA VAL A 128 6.83 3.12 1.73
C VAL A 128 6.20 1.74 1.91
N GLY A 129 5.43 1.30 0.92
CA GLY A 129 4.84 -0.02 0.87
C GLY A 129 5.51 -0.86 -0.20
N GLU A 130 5.88 -2.08 0.14
CA GLU A 130 6.44 -3.09 -0.76
C GLU A 130 5.44 -4.23 -0.87
N LEU A 131 5.04 -4.58 -2.09
CA LEU A 131 4.11 -5.66 -2.38
C LEU A 131 4.80 -6.70 -3.27
N GLU A 132 5.00 -7.88 -2.70
CA GLU A 132 5.54 -9.05 -3.37
C GLU A 132 4.39 -9.98 -3.79
N PHE A 133 4.30 -10.26 -5.09
CA PHE A 133 3.38 -11.25 -5.64
C PHE A 133 3.94 -12.66 -5.50
N ARG A 134 3.11 -13.58 -5.02
CA ARG A 134 3.45 -14.99 -4.79
C ARG A 134 2.48 -15.87 -5.57
N GLU A 135 2.86 -17.13 -5.75
CA GLU A 135 2.06 -18.12 -6.51
C GLU A 135 0.59 -18.20 -6.09
N ASN A 136 0.31 -18.07 -4.79
CA ASN A 136 -1.05 -18.18 -4.23
C ASN A 136 -1.46 -16.98 -3.37
N GLY A 137 -0.77 -15.83 -3.48
CA GLY A 137 -1.15 -14.64 -2.75
C GLY A 137 -0.09 -13.56 -2.73
N VAL A 138 -0.02 -12.82 -1.62
CA VAL A 138 0.83 -11.64 -1.52
C VAL A 138 1.51 -11.52 -0.16
N THR A 139 2.67 -10.87 -0.17
CA THR A 139 3.27 -10.27 1.01
C THR A 139 3.32 -8.77 0.82
N PHE A 140 2.76 -8.05 1.78
CA PHE A 140 2.84 -6.60 1.85
C PHE A 140 3.65 -6.21 3.07
N SER A 141 4.64 -5.34 2.88
CA SER A 141 5.45 -4.76 3.94
C SER A 141 5.37 -3.24 3.89
N ALA A 142 5.46 -2.58 5.04
CA ALA A 142 5.51 -1.13 5.13
C ALA A 142 6.70 -0.69 5.98
N SER A 143 7.43 0.29 5.47
CA SER A 143 8.75 0.67 5.97
C SER A 143 8.89 2.17 6.17
N ASP A 144 9.70 2.56 7.15
CA ASP A 144 10.16 3.93 7.31
C ASP A 144 11.38 4.15 6.40
N PRO A 145 11.30 5.04 5.39
CA PRO A 145 12.41 5.28 4.48
C PRO A 145 13.63 5.89 5.18
N SER A 146 13.51 6.41 6.40
CA SER A 146 14.66 6.90 7.16
C SER A 146 15.42 5.80 7.91
N GLU A 147 14.77 4.66 8.16
CA GLU A 147 15.35 3.52 8.87
C GLU A 147 15.76 2.38 7.92
N GLU A 148 15.12 2.29 6.75
CA GLU A 148 15.36 1.26 5.74
C GLU A 148 15.93 1.81 4.42
N ASP A 149 16.57 0.95 3.62
CA ASP A 149 17.20 1.29 2.35
C ASP A 149 16.16 1.42 1.21
N CYS A 150 15.09 2.19 1.44
CA CYS A 150 14.01 2.47 0.48
C CYS A 150 13.82 3.97 0.18
N LEU A 151 14.84 4.79 0.51
CA LEU A 151 14.88 6.23 0.21
C LEU A 151 14.77 6.53 -1.29
N TYR A 152 15.31 5.63 -2.10
CA TYR A 152 15.37 5.81 -3.54
C TYR A 152 13.98 5.65 -4.17
N GLU A 153 13.29 4.57 -3.85
CA GLU A 153 11.90 4.27 -4.23
C GLU A 153 10.97 5.36 -3.74
N TYR A 154 11.11 5.75 -2.46
CA TYR A 154 10.36 6.87 -1.88
C TYR A 154 10.51 8.14 -2.71
N SER A 155 11.74 8.48 -3.10
CA SER A 155 12.02 9.69 -3.88
C SER A 155 11.38 9.65 -5.26
N ILE A 156 11.36 8.50 -5.94
CA ILE A 156 10.67 8.34 -7.23
C ILE A 156 9.16 8.48 -7.04
N LEU A 157 8.59 7.77 -6.07
CA LEU A 157 7.17 7.80 -5.77
C LEU A 157 6.69 9.20 -5.38
N GLU A 158 7.46 9.94 -4.58
CA GLU A 158 7.19 11.34 -4.24
C GLU A 158 7.04 12.20 -5.50
N LEU A 159 7.98 12.09 -6.45
CA LEU A 159 7.94 12.83 -7.71
C LEU A 159 6.73 12.43 -8.57
N LEU A 160 6.34 11.16 -8.56
CA LEU A 160 5.16 10.67 -9.29
C LEU A 160 3.84 11.17 -8.70
N HIS A 161 3.74 11.20 -7.37
CA HIS A 161 2.60 11.81 -6.67
C HIS A 161 2.49 13.30 -7.01
N GLN A 162 3.58 14.06 -6.91
CA GLN A 162 3.61 15.47 -7.29
C GLN A 162 3.22 15.69 -8.75
N LYS A 163 3.71 14.84 -9.67
CA LYS A 163 3.33 14.89 -11.08
C LYS A 163 1.82 14.69 -11.25
N ARG A 164 1.21 13.69 -10.59
CA ARG A 164 -0.24 13.44 -10.67
C ARG A 164 -1.04 14.63 -10.14
N ASP A 165 -0.63 15.21 -9.02
CA ASP A 165 -1.29 16.40 -8.43
C ASP A 165 -1.24 17.60 -9.40
N PHE A 166 -0.10 17.81 -10.06
CA PHE A 166 0.01 18.86 -11.08
C PHE A 166 -0.88 18.62 -12.29
N GLU A 167 -0.95 17.37 -12.79
CA GLU A 167 -1.83 17.02 -13.90
C GLU A 167 -3.31 17.25 -13.56
N GLU A 168 -3.75 16.86 -12.35
CA GLU A 168 -5.12 17.09 -11.89
C GLU A 168 -5.44 18.57 -11.75
N ASN A 169 -4.53 19.36 -11.18
CA ASN A 169 -4.68 20.81 -11.07
C ASN A 169 -4.77 21.48 -12.44
N ILE A 170 -3.95 21.08 -13.40
CA ILE A 170 -4.02 21.56 -14.79
C ILE A 170 -5.37 21.23 -15.41
N ARG A 171 -5.83 19.97 -15.31
CA ARG A 171 -7.13 19.54 -15.84
C ARG A 171 -8.30 20.30 -15.21
N LYS A 172 -8.24 20.57 -13.90
CA LYS A 172 -9.27 21.34 -13.18
C LYS A 172 -9.33 22.78 -13.67
N MET A 173 -8.18 23.45 -13.81
CA MET A 173 -8.12 24.81 -14.33
C MET A 173 -8.67 24.91 -15.76
N GLU A 174 -8.37 23.93 -16.63
CA GLU A 174 -8.89 23.91 -18.01
C GLU A 174 -10.42 23.75 -18.09
N LYS A 175 -11.01 23.04 -17.13
CA LYS A 175 -12.47 22.85 -17.04
C LYS A 175 -13.20 24.04 -16.42
N GLU A 176 -12.65 24.62 -15.36
CA GLU A 176 -13.32 25.64 -14.55
C GLU A 176 -13.08 27.07 -15.04
N PHE A 177 -11.92 27.34 -15.66
CA PHE A 177 -11.53 28.68 -16.08
C PHE A 177 -11.14 28.73 -17.55
N ARG A 178 -12.02 29.24 -18.41
CA ARG A 178 -11.65 29.64 -19.78
C ARG A 178 -10.76 30.92 -19.82
N GLY A 179 -10.31 31.49 -18.69
CA GLY A 179 -9.78 32.88 -18.70
C GLY A 179 -8.91 33.44 -17.57
N LEU A 180 -8.23 32.69 -16.70
CA LEU A 180 -7.24 33.24 -15.73
C LEU A 180 -6.11 32.21 -15.48
N ARG A 181 -4.82 32.51 -15.31
CA ARG A 181 -3.88 33.48 -15.92
C ARG A 181 -2.83 32.60 -16.62
N ASP A 182 -2.52 32.84 -17.90
CA ASP A 182 -1.49 32.07 -18.64
C ASP A 182 -0.18 31.88 -17.86
N SER A 183 0.17 32.84 -17.00
CA SER A 183 1.34 32.78 -16.12
C SER A 183 1.32 31.66 -15.08
N GLU A 184 0.18 31.37 -14.45
CA GLU A 184 0.07 30.32 -13.41
C GLU A 184 0.13 28.93 -14.05
N LYS A 185 -0.61 28.75 -15.16
CA LYS A 185 -0.52 27.53 -15.97
C LYS A 185 0.90 27.30 -16.48
N LYS A 186 1.53 28.33 -17.03
CA LYS A 186 2.92 28.27 -17.51
C LYS A 186 3.92 27.93 -16.40
N LYS A 187 3.69 28.44 -15.18
CA LYS A 187 4.52 28.09 -14.02
C LYS A 187 4.40 26.60 -13.68
N LEU A 188 3.19 26.05 -13.59
CA LEU A 188 2.99 24.63 -13.30
C LEU A 188 3.55 23.73 -14.41
N GLN A 189 3.44 24.14 -15.67
CA GLN A 189 4.06 23.44 -16.79
C GLN A 189 5.59 23.38 -16.67
N LEU A 190 6.24 24.49 -16.30
CA LEU A 190 7.69 24.51 -16.07
C LEU A 190 8.11 23.63 -14.89
N GLU A 191 7.34 23.62 -13.80
CA GLU A 191 7.58 22.72 -12.66
C GLU A 191 7.42 21.25 -13.06
N MET A 192 6.43 20.93 -13.90
CA MET A 192 6.23 19.58 -14.44
C MET A 192 7.41 19.14 -15.33
N GLU A 193 7.89 20.00 -16.24
CA GLU A 193 9.07 19.71 -17.07
C GLU A 193 10.33 19.43 -16.22
N GLU A 194 10.49 20.14 -15.11
CA GLU A 194 11.60 19.92 -14.18
C GLU A 194 11.45 18.60 -13.41
N LEU A 195 10.24 18.24 -12.97
CA LEU A 195 9.96 16.93 -12.38
C LEU A 195 10.27 15.80 -13.36
N GLU A 196 9.86 15.92 -14.62
CA GLU A 196 10.14 14.92 -15.65
C GLU A 196 11.64 14.75 -15.92
N ARG A 197 12.40 15.85 -15.87
CA ARG A 197 13.88 15.77 -15.92
C ARG A 197 14.45 15.02 -14.74
N LYS A 198 14.00 15.30 -13.51
CA LYS A 198 14.45 14.59 -12.31
C LYS A 198 14.09 13.11 -12.37
N LEU A 199 12.86 12.78 -12.74
CA LEU A 199 12.40 11.41 -12.95
C LEU A 199 13.26 10.70 -14.00
N LYS A 200 13.59 11.33 -15.12
CA LYS A 200 14.45 10.70 -16.14
C LYS A 200 15.87 10.39 -15.65
N VAL A 201 16.37 11.18 -14.70
CA VAL A 201 17.70 10.95 -14.10
C VAL A 201 17.63 9.84 -13.05
N LEU A 202 16.62 9.86 -12.17
CA LEU A 202 16.42 8.82 -11.16
C LEU A 202 16.02 7.50 -11.83
N ASN A 203 14.91 7.47 -12.56
CA ASN A 203 14.18 6.28 -13.03
C ASN A 203 14.89 5.44 -14.12
N ARG A 204 16.20 5.19 -14.01
CA ARG A 204 16.95 4.34 -14.93
C ARG A 204 16.61 2.86 -14.73
N ASP A 205 16.22 2.48 -13.51
CA ASP A 205 16.12 1.07 -13.11
C ASP A 205 14.67 0.59 -12.90
N TYR A 206 13.69 1.51 -12.82
CA TYR A 206 12.28 1.18 -12.55
C TYR A 206 11.38 1.46 -13.77
N VAL A 207 10.25 0.76 -13.81
CA VAL A 207 9.11 0.97 -14.70
C VAL A 207 8.02 1.68 -13.88
N VAL A 208 7.38 2.64 -14.53
CA VAL A 208 6.27 3.45 -13.99
C VAL A 208 5.03 3.16 -14.80
#